data_AF-A0A3P6PKF6-F1
#
_entry.id   AF-A0A3P6PKF6-F1
#
_cell.length_a   1.000
_cell.length_b   1.000
_cell.length_c   1.000
_cell.angle_alpha   90.00
_cell.angle_beta   90.00
_cell.angle_gamma   90.00
#
_symmetry.space_group_name_H-M   'P 1'
#
loop_
_entity.id
_entity.type
_entity.pdbx_description
1 polymer ?
#
loop_
_entity_poly.entity_id
_entity_poly.type
_entity_poly.pdbx_seq_one_letter_code
_entity_poly.pdbx_strand_id
1 'polypeptide(L)' 'MFRNWLERNPAFNCFVSAEHGSEALLRKCYRFSTVALSASLLGCCILVSLAVLIFLCKYDRCEVWNDEAPLIA' A
#
# COMPACT_ATOMS: atom_id res chain seq x y z
N MET A 1 -32.50 13.28 -1.86
CA MET A 1 -31.51 14.29 -1.46
C MET A 1 -30.59 14.69 -2.62
N PHE A 2 -29.94 13.73 -3.29
CA PHE A 2 -29.05 13.98 -4.43
C PHE A 2 -29.72 14.67 -5.64
N ARG A 3 -30.93 14.21 -6.02
CA ARG A 3 -31.71 14.82 -7.12
C ARG A 3 -32.05 16.30 -6.90
N ASN A 4 -32.48 16.67 -5.69
CA ASN A 4 -32.76 18.08 -5.36
C ASN A 4 -31.49 18.97 -5.38
N TRP A 5 -30.31 18.39 -5.13
CA TRP A 5 -29.05 19.12 -5.22
C TRP A 5 -28.68 19.38 -6.69
N LEU A 6 -28.87 18.39 -7.56
CA LEU A 6 -28.72 18.51 -9.02
C LEU A 6 -29.65 19.57 -9.61
N GLU A 7 -30.93 19.55 -9.23
CA GLU A 7 -31.93 20.55 -9.69
C GLU A 7 -31.56 21.98 -9.26
N ARG A 8 -30.85 22.16 -8.13
CA ARG A 8 -30.36 23.47 -7.66
C ARG A 8 -29.02 23.89 -8.25
N ASN A 9 -28.23 22.96 -8.78
CA ASN A 9 -26.87 23.21 -9.29
C ASN A 9 -26.75 22.65 -10.71
N PRO A 10 -27.28 23.37 -11.73
CA PRO A 10 -27.31 22.90 -13.11
C PRO A 10 -25.91 22.79 -13.73
N ALA A 11 -24.94 23.55 -13.20
CA ALA A 11 -23.53 23.42 -13.55
C ALA A 11 -22.77 22.78 -12.37
N PHE A 12 -22.12 21.65 -12.62
CA PHE A 12 -21.32 20.94 -11.62
C PHE A 12 -20.05 20.37 -12.24
N ASN A 13 -18.99 20.31 -11.45
CA ASN A 13 -17.74 19.66 -11.86
C ASN A 13 -17.97 18.14 -11.91
N CYS A 14 -17.70 17.54 -13.07
CA CYS A 14 -17.86 16.11 -13.29
C CYS A 14 -16.56 15.50 -13.85
N PHE A 15 -16.44 14.18 -13.72
CA PHE A 15 -15.36 13.41 -14.30
C PHE A 15 -15.90 12.60 -15.47
N VAL A 16 -15.30 12.78 -16.65
CA VAL A 16 -15.67 12.07 -17.88
C VAL A 16 -14.50 11.18 -18.29
N SER A 17 -14.79 9.97 -18.78
CA SER A 17 -13.79 9.07 -19.36
C SER A 17 -14.02 8.97 -20.86
N ALA A 18 -12.94 8.98 -21.65
CA ALA A 18 -13.02 8.81 -23.11
C ALA A 18 -13.62 7.44 -23.50
N GLU A 19 -13.50 6.45 -22.63
CA GLU A 19 -14.00 5.09 -22.85
C GLU A 19 -15.52 4.95 -22.57
N HIS A 20 -16.09 5.87 -21.79
CA HIS A 20 -17.51 5.88 -21.41
C HIS A 20 -18.13 7.25 -21.75
N GLY A 21 -18.20 7.55 -23.06
CA GLY A 21 -18.60 8.88 -23.55
C GLY A 21 -20.03 9.31 -23.24
N SER A 22 -20.91 8.39 -22.81
CA SER A 22 -22.28 8.68 -22.38
C SER A 22 -22.43 8.84 -20.86
N GLU A 23 -21.35 8.67 -20.08
CA GLU A 23 -21.41 8.67 -18.62
C GLU A 23 -20.48 9.71 -18.01
N ALA A 24 -20.99 10.42 -16.99
CA ALA A 24 -20.23 11.38 -16.21
C ALA A 24 -20.36 11.05 -14.73
N LEU A 25 -19.22 10.90 -14.06
CA LEU A 25 -19.14 10.58 -12.64
C LEU A 25 -19.07 11.86 -11.82
N LEU A 26 -19.97 12.02 -10.85
CA LEU A 26 -19.89 13.11 -9.89
C LEU A 26 -18.79 12.92 -8.83
N ARG A 27 -18.30 11.69 -8.65
CA ARG A 27 -17.23 11.38 -7.70
C ARG A 27 -16.32 10.29 -8.25
N LYS A 28 -15.01 10.47 -8.14
CA LYS A 28 -14.04 9.42 -8.41
C LYS A 28 -14.16 8.31 -7.37
N CYS A 29 -14.37 7.07 -7.80
CA CYS A 29 -14.41 5.90 -6.92
C CYS A 29 -13.04 5.65 -6.25
N TYR A 30 -11.95 5.84 -6.99
CA TYR A 30 -10.60 5.69 -6.47
C TYR A 30 -10.00 7.06 -6.16
N ARG A 31 -9.75 7.30 -4.88
CA ARG A 31 -8.98 8.46 -4.43
C ARG A 31 -7.49 8.11 -4.50
N PHE A 32 -6.64 9.07 -4.89
CA PHE A 32 -5.18 8.88 -4.92
C PHE A 32 -4.61 8.35 -3.59
N SER A 33 -5.23 8.75 -2.47
CA SER A 33 -4.91 8.22 -1.14
C SER A 33 -5.02 6.70 -1.03
N THR A 34 -5.97 6.09 -1.74
CA THR A 34 -6.19 4.63 -1.75
C THR A 34 -5.04 3.92 -2.46
N VAL A 35 -4.57 4.48 -3.57
CA VAL A 35 -3.43 3.97 -4.34
C VAL A 35 -2.12 4.15 -3.57
N ALA A 36 -1.95 5.30 -2.92
CA ALA A 36 -0.79 5.55 -2.05
C ALA A 36 -0.78 4.62 -0.84
N LEU A 37 -1.96 4.35 -0.25
CA LEU A 37 -2.10 3.43 0.89
C LEU A 37 -1.78 1.99 0.49
N SER A 38 -2.29 1.51 -0.65
CA SER A 38 -2.01 0.14 -1.10
C SER A 38 -0.53 -0.05 -1.43
N ALA A 39 0.10 0.92 -2.09
CA ALA A 39 1.53 0.87 -2.39
C ALA A 39 2.41 0.93 -1.13
N SER A 40 2.06 1.79 -0.17
CA SER A 40 2.80 1.91 1.10
C SER A 40 2.67 0.66 1.97
N LEU A 41 1.49 0.05 2.05
CA LEU A 41 1.29 -1.23 2.75
C LEU A 41 2.18 -2.34 2.19
N LEU A 42 2.23 -2.49 0.86
CA LEU A 42 3.12 -3.44 0.20
C LEU A 42 4.59 -3.15 0.53
N GLY A 43 5.01 -1.89 0.45
CA GLY A 43 6.37 -1.48 0.82
C GLY A 43 6.72 -1.81 2.27
N CYS A 44 5.82 -1.52 3.21
CA CYS A 44 5.99 -1.84 4.63
C CYS A 44 6.16 -3.34 4.86
N CYS A 45 5.32 -4.19 4.25
CA CYS A 45 5.43 -5.64 4.39
C CYS A 45 6.79 -6.17 3.91
N ILE A 46 7.29 -5.65 2.78
CA ILE A 46 8.61 -6.03 2.24
C ILE A 46 9.72 -5.62 3.20
N LEU A 47 9.67 -4.38 3.70
CA LEU A 47 10.68 -3.86 4.64
C LEU A 47 10.70 -4.66 5.95
N VAL A 48 9.53 -4.98 6.51
CA VAL A 48 9.43 -5.81 7.73
C VAL A 48 10.02 -7.20 7.47
N SER A 49 9.69 -7.81 6.34
CA SER A 49 10.21 -9.14 5.98
C SER A 49 11.73 -9.13 5.84
N LEU A 50 12.30 -8.12 5.19
CA LEU A 50 13.75 -7.93 5.07
C LEU A 50 14.41 -7.71 6.44
N ALA A 51 13.81 -6.88 7.30
CA ALA A 51 14.34 -6.63 8.64
C ALA A 51 14.39 -7.91 9.48
N VAL A 52 13.34 -8.74 9.43
CA VAL A 52 13.30 -10.04 10.11
C VAL A 52 14.36 -10.98 9.55
N LEU A 53 14.52 -11.06 8.23
CA LEU A 53 15.55 -11.90 7.61
C LEU A 53 16.96 -11.45 8.00
N ILE A 54 17.23 -10.14 8.02
CA ILE A 54 18.52 -9.59 8.44
C ILE A 54 18.78 -9.91 9.91
N PHE A 55 17.76 -9.75 10.77
CA PHE A 55 17.84 -10.07 12.18
C PHE A 55 18.19 -11.55 12.40
N LEU A 56 17.45 -12.46 11.75
CA LEU A 56 17.72 -13.90 11.80
C LEU A 56 19.12 -14.22 11.28
N CYS A 57 19.52 -13.67 10.13
CA CYS A 57 20.86 -13.87 9.57
C CYS A 57 22.00 -13.34 10.46
N LYS A 58 21.74 -12.34 11.30
CA LYS A 58 22.72 -11.82 12.27
C LYS A 58 22.75 -12.69 13.53
N TYR A 59 21.58 -13.09 14.01
CA TYR A 59 21.44 -13.91 15.20
C TYR A 59 22.02 -15.32 14.98
N ASP A 60 21.65 -15.97 13.89
CA ASP A 60 22.15 -17.31 13.49
C ASP A 60 23.67 -17.32 13.31
N ARG A 61 24.24 -16.26 12.70
CA ARG A 61 25.70 -16.13 12.55
C ARG A 61 26.44 -15.81 13.85
N CYS A 62 25.77 -15.26 14.87
CA CYS A 62 26.41 -14.91 16.14
C CYS A 62 26.25 -15.99 17.20
N GLU A 63 25.17 -16.78 17.17
CA GLU A 63 24.92 -17.82 18.18
C GLU A 63 25.38 -19.21 17.74
N VAL A 64 25.26 -19.57 16.45
CA VAL A 64 25.59 -20.95 15.98
C VAL A 64 27.09 -21.13 15.68
N TRP A 65 27.84 -20.07 15.35
CA TRP A 65 29.29 -20.17 15.08
C TRP A 65 30.16 -19.99 16.33
N ASN A 66 29.59 -19.63 17.48
CA ASN A 66 30.37 -19.52 18.72
C ASN A 66 30.58 -20.88 19.42
N ASP A 67 30.04 -21.97 18.85
CA ASP A 67 30.30 -23.35 19.27
C ASP A 67 31.55 -23.96 18.59
N GLU A 68 32.29 -23.21 17.78
CA GLU A 68 33.64 -23.60 17.31
C GLU A 68 34.75 -23.18 18.28
N ALA A 69 34.52 -23.21 19.59
CA ALA A 69 35.62 -23.37 20.53
C ALA A 69 36.00 -24.85 20.55
N PRO A 70 37.15 -25.29 19.98
CA PRO A 70 37.60 -26.66 20.14
C PRO A 70 38.02 -26.86 21.61
N LEU A 71 37.08 -27.22 22.47
CA LEU A 71 37.34 -27.86 23.75
C LEU A 71 37.38 -29.37 23.50
N ILE A 72 38.51 -29.85 22.98
CA ILE A 72 38.87 -31.26 23.11
C ILE A 72 40.21 -31.28 23.84
N ALA A 73 40.13 -31.82 25.06
CA ALA A 73 41.22 -32.09 25.98
C ALA A 73 42.17 -33.19 25.46
#